data_AF-A0A1S8NK88-F1
#
_entry.id   AF-A0A1S8NK88-F1
#
_cell.length_a   1.000
_cell.length_b   1.000
_cell.length_c   1.000
_cell.angle_alpha   90.00
_cell.angle_beta   90.00
_cell.angle_gamma   90.00
#
_symmetry.space_group_name_H-M   'P 1'
#
loop_
_entity.id
_entity.type
_entity.pdbx_description
1 polymer ?
#
loop_
_entity_poly.entity_id
_entity_poly.type
_entity_poly.pdbx_seq_one_letter_code
_entity_poly.pdbx_strand_id
1 'polypeptide(L)'
;MIRTVVCKKDGCSGNEFYIVTEDNKLKLTCKDCGSVYYYDVSYYDFIMLSNCQKCNNDTFKVFSDLEKDGLYAKCTKCGCPPEKIFIDDEGTQVSYEVKLLNDIKQLMNQIDQRVCNLEMKVEGLEKGQELLEESLAYINKYMSE
;
A
#
# COMPACT_ATOMS: atom_id res chain seq x y z
N MET A 1 -7.74 -8.76 17.06
CA MET A 1 -9.11 -8.79 17.64
C MET A 1 -9.92 -7.66 17.02
N ILE A 2 -11.00 -7.98 16.32
CA ILE A 2 -11.87 -6.97 15.68
C ILE A 2 -12.92 -6.47 16.66
N ARG A 3 -13.04 -5.15 16.85
CA ARG A 3 -14.05 -4.51 17.69
C ARG A 3 -14.92 -3.57 16.87
N THR A 4 -16.19 -3.48 17.23
CA THR A 4 -17.09 -2.47 16.66
C THR A 4 -16.73 -1.12 17.26
N VAL A 5 -16.58 -0.10 16.42
CA VAL A 5 -16.42 1.28 16.85
C VAL A 5 -17.77 1.79 17.31
N VAL A 6 -17.81 2.34 18.52
CA VAL A 6 -18.99 2.98 19.12
C VAL A 6 -18.60 4.42 19.46
N CYS A 7 -19.58 5.32 19.39
CA CYS A 7 -19.39 6.70 19.78
C CYS A 7 -18.89 6.77 21.23
N LYS A 8 -17.84 7.58 21.47
CA LYS A 8 -17.20 7.76 22.78
C LYS A 8 -17.72 8.98 23.53
N LYS A 9 -18.69 9.72 22.98
CA LYS A 9 -19.25 10.90 23.63
C LYS A 9 -20.20 10.47 24.75
N ASP A 10 -20.06 11.07 25.92
CA ASP A 10 -20.92 10.81 27.06
C ASP A 10 -22.40 11.01 26.69
N GLY A 11 -23.22 10.01 27.01
CA GLY A 11 -24.65 9.98 26.68
C GLY A 11 -24.99 9.54 25.26
N CYS A 12 -24.01 9.14 24.43
CA CYS A 12 -24.24 8.60 23.09
C CYS A 12 -23.79 7.14 22.99
N SER A 13 -24.68 6.27 22.51
CA SER A 13 -24.41 4.85 22.25
C SER A 13 -24.42 4.50 20.76
N GLY A 14 -24.25 5.50 19.89
CA GLY A 14 -24.34 5.34 18.44
C GLY A 14 -23.22 4.47 17.87
N ASN A 15 -23.57 3.58 16.95
CA ASN A 15 -22.62 2.72 16.23
C ASN A 15 -22.68 2.89 14.70
N GLU A 16 -23.42 3.89 14.24
CA GLU A 16 -23.55 4.28 12.85
C GLU A 16 -22.82 5.62 12.60
N PHE A 17 -22.02 5.64 11.55
CA PHE A 17 -21.15 6.78 11.23
C PHE A 17 -21.26 7.15 9.75
N TYR A 18 -21.22 8.44 9.47
CA TYR A 18 -20.82 8.96 8.16
C TYR A 18 -19.30 8.93 8.07
N ILE A 19 -18.76 8.57 6.92
CA ILE A 19 -17.31 8.46 6.70
C ILE A 19 -16.87 9.42 5.62
N VAL A 20 -15.73 10.07 5.80
CA VAL A 20 -15.07 10.91 4.79
C VAL A 20 -13.57 10.72 4.93
N THR A 21 -12.85 10.57 3.84
CA THR A 21 -11.38 10.53 3.88
C THR A 21 -10.84 11.92 3.51
N GLU A 22 -10.09 12.55 4.42
CA GLU A 22 -9.46 13.87 4.28
C GLU A 22 -8.00 13.75 4.74
N ASP A 23 -7.03 14.20 3.94
CA ASP A 23 -5.59 14.24 4.28
C ASP A 23 -5.04 12.92 4.89
N ASN A 24 -5.28 11.79 4.22
CA ASN A 24 -4.89 10.44 4.67
C ASN A 24 -5.50 10.00 6.02
N LYS A 25 -6.57 10.67 6.47
CA LYS A 25 -7.31 10.33 7.68
C LYS A 25 -8.76 10.03 7.35
N LEU A 26 -9.29 8.98 7.96
CA LEU A 26 -10.71 8.66 7.91
C LEU A 26 -11.42 9.39 9.04
N LYS A 27 -12.25 10.35 8.65
CA LYS A 27 -13.14 11.11 9.52
C LYS A 27 -14.45 10.35 9.67
N LEU A 28 -14.76 9.93 10.89
CA LEU A 28 -16.02 9.31 11.27
C LEU A 28 -16.89 10.34 11.99
N THR A 29 -18.11 10.57 11.50
CA THR A 29 -19.08 11.44 12.16
C THR A 29 -20.24 10.59 12.66
N CYS A 30 -20.43 10.54 13.97
CA CYS A 30 -21.52 9.77 14.58
C CYS A 30 -22.88 10.33 14.13
N LYS A 31 -23.73 9.45 13.60
CA LYS A 31 -25.06 9.82 13.10
C LYS A 31 -26.00 10.35 14.19
N ASP A 32 -25.85 9.86 15.42
CA ASP A 32 -26.78 10.18 16.51
C ASP A 32 -26.46 11.49 17.23
N CYS A 33 -25.17 11.84 17.38
CA CYS A 33 -24.75 12.99 18.18
C CYS A 33 -23.81 13.97 17.46
N GLY A 34 -23.44 13.68 16.21
CA GLY A 34 -22.55 14.53 15.40
C GLY A 34 -21.08 14.54 15.82
N SER A 35 -20.67 13.75 16.82
CA SER A 35 -19.27 13.68 17.25
C SER A 35 -18.37 13.16 16.14
N VAL A 36 -17.23 13.83 15.97
CA VAL A 36 -16.24 13.52 14.95
C VAL A 36 -15.04 12.81 15.57
N TYR A 37 -14.57 11.75 14.90
CA TYR A 37 -13.38 10.99 15.26
C TYR A 37 -12.49 10.84 14.03
N TYR A 38 -11.18 10.91 14.22
CA TYR A 38 -10.21 10.75 13.14
C TYR A 38 -9.39 9.49 13.39
N TYR A 39 -9.18 8.74 12.31
CA TYR A 39 -8.31 7.58 12.30
C TYR A 39 -7.29 7.72 11.17
N ASP A 40 -6.06 7.35 11.44
CA ASP A 40 -5.04 7.26 10.41
C ASP A 40 -5.38 6.11 9.45
N VAL A 41 -5.35 6.40 8.15
CA VAL A 41 -5.56 5.42 7.07
C VAL A 41 -4.48 5.53 6.00
N SER A 42 -3.36 6.17 6.33
CA SER A 42 -2.19 6.35 5.43
C SER A 42 -1.57 5.04 4.95
N TYR A 43 -1.83 3.94 5.64
CA TYR A 43 -1.37 2.60 5.27
C TYR A 43 -2.23 1.91 4.20
N TYR A 44 -3.35 2.51 3.78
CA TYR A 44 -4.15 1.99 2.66
C TYR A 44 -3.73 2.63 1.35
N ASP A 45 -3.56 1.81 0.32
CA ASP A 45 -3.31 2.25 -1.07
C ASP A 45 -4.59 2.71 -1.79
N PHE A 46 -5.67 2.94 -1.04
CA PHE A 46 -6.97 3.35 -1.57
C PHE A 46 -7.65 4.34 -0.64
N ILE A 47 -8.51 5.17 -1.23
CA ILE A 47 -9.35 6.12 -0.51
C ILE A 47 -10.75 5.53 -0.37
N MET A 48 -11.27 5.50 0.85
CA MET A 48 -12.67 5.16 1.10
C MET A 48 -13.54 6.38 0.84
N LEU A 49 -14.54 6.23 -0.03
CA LEU A 49 -15.54 7.27 -0.28
C LEU A 49 -16.66 7.22 0.76
N SER A 50 -17.42 8.31 0.83
CA SER A 50 -18.54 8.48 1.73
C SER A 50 -19.79 7.69 1.35
N ASN A 51 -19.76 6.97 0.21
CA ASN A 51 -20.91 6.24 -0.32
C ASN A 51 -20.64 4.73 -0.38
N CYS A 52 -21.70 3.93 -0.36
CA CYS A 52 -21.61 2.48 -0.47
C CYS A 52 -21.52 2.06 -1.94
N GLN A 53 -20.55 1.19 -2.23
CA GLN A 53 -20.26 0.66 -3.58
C GLN A 53 -21.46 0.02 -4.31
N LYS A 54 -22.54 -0.35 -3.60
CA LYS A 54 -23.67 -1.09 -4.18
C LYS A 54 -24.99 -0.32 -4.14
N CYS A 55 -25.29 0.35 -3.03
CA CYS A 55 -26.60 0.96 -2.81
C CYS A 55 -26.54 2.49 -2.60
N ASN A 56 -25.34 3.08 -2.76
CA ASN A 56 -25.10 4.51 -2.58
C ASN A 56 -25.51 5.06 -1.21
N ASN A 57 -25.63 4.20 -0.19
CA ASN A 57 -25.88 4.60 1.18
C ASN A 57 -24.63 5.25 1.79
N ASP A 58 -24.82 6.24 2.65
CA ASP A 58 -23.76 7.06 3.24
C ASP A 58 -23.42 6.70 4.70
N THR A 59 -24.18 5.76 5.28
CA THR A 59 -24.08 5.39 6.69
C THR A 59 -23.42 4.02 6.83
N PHE A 60 -22.43 3.92 7.71
CA PHE A 60 -21.62 2.72 7.91
C PHE A 60 -21.47 2.35 9.39
N LYS A 61 -21.40 1.04 9.66
CA LYS A 61 -20.83 0.49 10.89
C LYS A 61 -19.34 0.31 10.70
N VAL A 62 -18.56 0.81 11.63
CA VAL A 62 -17.11 0.79 11.55
C VAL A 62 -16.55 -0.21 12.55
N PHE A 63 -15.51 -0.94 12.15
CA PHE A 63 -14.82 -1.94 12.94
C PHE A 63 -13.32 -1.66 12.90
N SER A 64 -12.66 -1.75 14.05
CA SER A 64 -11.21 -1.65 14.15
C SER A 64 -10.61 -3.01 14.50
N ASP A 65 -9.56 -3.40 13.81
CA ASP A 65 -8.73 -4.55 14.16
C ASP A 65 -7.53 -4.08 14.98
N LEU A 66 -7.51 -4.45 16.26
CA LEU A 66 -6.46 -4.05 17.19
C LEU A 66 -5.10 -4.71 16.92
N GLU A 67 -5.06 -5.80 16.14
CA GLU A 67 -3.80 -6.51 15.84
C GLU A 67 -3.11 -6.01 14.58
N LYS A 68 -3.91 -5.61 13.58
CA LYS A 68 -3.42 -5.15 12.27
C LYS A 68 -3.56 -3.64 12.07
N ASP A 69 -4.03 -2.94 13.10
CA ASP A 69 -4.41 -1.53 13.09
C ASP A 69 -5.37 -1.14 11.95
N GLY A 70 -6.16 -2.11 11.47
CA GLY A 70 -7.00 -1.99 10.28
C GLY A 70 -8.40 -1.46 10.59
N LEU A 71 -8.92 -0.59 9.73
CA LEU A 71 -10.29 -0.08 9.78
C LEU A 71 -11.16 -0.66 8.66
N TYR A 72 -12.33 -1.14 9.05
CA TYR A 72 -13.31 -1.70 8.13
C TYR A 72 -14.65 -1.00 8.31
N ALA A 73 -15.31 -0.68 7.21
CA ALA A 73 -16.64 -0.11 7.21
C ALA A 73 -17.61 -1.04 6.47
N LYS A 74 -18.82 -1.22 7.03
CA LYS A 74 -19.92 -1.94 6.40
C LYS A 74 -21.15 -1.06 6.32
N CYS A 75 -21.73 -0.96 5.14
CA CYS A 75 -22.97 -0.22 4.91
C CYS A 75 -24.08 -0.77 5.81
N THR A 76 -24.82 0.12 6.48
CA THR A 76 -25.93 -0.26 7.37
C THR A 76 -27.11 -0.89 6.63
N LYS A 77 -27.33 -0.54 5.35
CA LYS A 77 -28.42 -1.10 4.53
C LYS A 77 -28.11 -2.47 3.91
N CYS A 78 -27.02 -2.60 3.16
CA CYS A 78 -26.74 -3.83 2.39
C CYS A 78 -25.54 -4.63 2.89
N GLY A 79 -24.80 -4.14 3.89
CA GLY A 79 -23.60 -4.80 4.42
C GLY A 79 -22.34 -4.70 3.55
N CYS A 80 -22.44 -4.18 2.33
CA CYS A 80 -21.28 -3.96 1.45
C CYS A 80 -20.35 -2.86 1.99
N PRO A 81 -19.05 -2.90 1.69
CA PRO A 81 -18.11 -1.84 2.05
C PRO A 81 -18.42 -0.50 1.35
N PRO A 82 -17.79 0.59 1.81
CA PRO A 82 -17.76 1.84 1.05
C PRO A 82 -17.09 1.65 -0.30
N GLU A 83 -17.46 2.50 -1.25
CA GLU A 83 -16.75 2.62 -2.52
C GLU A 83 -15.28 3.00 -2.26
N LYS A 84 -14.39 2.43 -3.07
CA LYS A 84 -12.96 2.63 -2.96
C LYS A 84 -12.43 3.15 -4.28
N ILE A 85 -11.56 4.14 -4.20
CA ILE A 85 -10.85 4.66 -5.36
C ILE A 85 -9.35 4.49 -5.14
N PHE A 86 -8.64 4.17 -6.22
CA PHE A 86 -7.19 4.07 -6.23
C PHE A 86 -6.65 5.28 -6.97
N ILE A 87 -5.55 5.84 -6.47
CA ILE A 87 -4.88 6.97 -7.08
C ILE A 87 -3.51 6.50 -7.55
N ASP A 88 -3.16 6.82 -8.78
CA ASP A 88 -1.80 6.59 -9.30
C ASP A 88 -0.82 7.68 -8.83
N ASP A 89 0.45 7.53 -9.20
CA ASP A 89 1.50 8.44 -8.75
C ASP A 89 1.37 9.86 -9.34
N GLU A 90 0.52 10.03 -10.35
CA GLU A 90 0.20 11.32 -10.98
C GLU A 90 -1.03 11.99 -10.36
N GLY A 91 -1.66 11.36 -9.36
CA GLY A 91 -2.85 11.90 -8.70
C GLY A 91 -4.16 11.60 -9.44
N THR A 92 -4.14 10.72 -10.44
CA THR A 92 -5.32 10.36 -11.22
C THR A 92 -6.03 9.15 -10.62
N GLN A 93 -7.37 9.19 -10.58
CA GLN A 93 -8.16 8.05 -10.18
C GLN A 93 -8.06 6.93 -11.23
N VAL A 94 -7.66 5.75 -10.78
CA VAL A 94 -7.51 4.56 -11.62
C VAL A 94 -8.30 3.39 -11.06
N SER A 95 -8.56 2.38 -11.90
CA SER A 95 -9.11 1.11 -11.41
C SER A 95 -8.06 0.33 -10.62
N TYR A 96 -8.51 -0.65 -9.85
CA TYR A 96 -7.59 -1.53 -9.12
C TYR A 96 -6.66 -2.29 -10.05
N GLU A 97 -7.16 -2.77 -11.19
CA GLU A 97 -6.38 -3.49 -12.18
C GLU A 97 -5.28 -2.62 -12.79
N VAL A 98 -5.59 -1.35 -13.07
CA VAL A 98 -4.60 -0.38 -13.59
C VAL A 98 -3.55 -0.07 -12.53
N LYS A 99 -3.95 0.16 -11.27
CA LYS A 99 -3.00 0.38 -10.17
C LYS A 99 -2.06 -0.82 -10.02
N LEU A 100 -2.59 -2.04 -10.00
CA LEU A 100 -1.80 -3.26 -9.92
C LEU A 100 -0.80 -3.40 -11.07
N LEU A 101 -1.21 -3.10 -12.30
CA LEU A 101 -0.32 -3.11 -13.47
C LEU A 101 0.81 -2.08 -13.35
N ASN A 102 0.51 -0.88 -12.84
CA ASN A 102 1.51 0.15 -12.60
C ASN A 102 2.52 -0.29 -11.54
N ASP A 103 2.06 -0.88 -10.44
CA ASP A 103 2.93 -1.38 -9.38
C ASP A 103 3.84 -2.52 -9.88
N ILE A 104 3.30 -3.43 -10.71
CA ILE A 104 4.10 -4.48 -11.39
C ILE A 104 5.16 -3.85 -12.30
N LYS A 105 4.80 -2.83 -13.09
CA LYS A 105 5.73 -2.14 -14.00
C LYS A 105 6.88 -1.50 -13.23
N GLN A 106 6.61 -0.88 -12.08
CA GLN A 106 7.66 -0.32 -11.23
C GLN A 106 8.60 -1.38 -10.69
N LEU A 107 8.06 -2.50 -10.20
CA LEU A 107 8.88 -3.62 -9.71
C LEU A 107 9.75 -4.21 -10.84
N MET A 108 9.21 -4.35 -12.05
CA MET A 108 9.97 -4.80 -13.21
C MET A 108 11.14 -3.86 -13.55
N ASN A 109 10.93 -2.54 -13.50
CA ASN A 109 12.00 -1.58 -13.71
C ASN A 109 13.12 -1.71 -12.65
N GLN A 110 12.76 -1.96 -11.39
CA GLN A 110 13.76 -2.18 -10.33
C GLN A 110 14.54 -3.48 -10.55
N ILE A 111 13.86 -4.53 -11.03
CA ILE A 111 14.52 -5.80 -11.39
C ILE A 111 15.50 -5.59 -12.54
N ASP A 112 15.07 -4.89 -13.59
CA ASP A 112 15.90 -4.58 -14.76
C ASP A 112 17.20 -3.85 -14.36
N GLN A 113 17.08 -2.80 -13.55
CA GLN A 113 18.24 -2.09 -12.99
C GLN A 113 19.18 -3.00 -12.19
N ARG A 114 18.61 -3.92 -11.39
CA ARG A 114 19.42 -4.88 -10.63
C ARG A 114 20.12 -5.88 -11.53
N VAL A 115 19.50 -6.30 -12.63
CA VAL A 115 20.10 -7.19 -13.63
C VAL A 115 21.25 -6.48 -14.33
N CYS A 116 21.07 -5.25 -14.84
CA CYS A 116 22.16 -4.50 -15.45
C CYS A 116 23.35 -4.29 -14.48
N ASN A 117 23.07 -4.02 -13.20
CA ASN A 117 24.10 -3.92 -12.17
C ASN A 117 24.85 -5.24 -11.94
N LEU A 118 24.19 -6.38 -12.08
CA LEU A 118 24.84 -7.69 -12.01
C LEU A 118 25.69 -7.96 -13.24
N GLU A 119 25.19 -7.66 -14.43
CA GLU A 119 25.93 -7.81 -15.69
C GLU A 119 27.25 -7.03 -15.66
N MET A 120 27.23 -5.75 -15.25
CA MET A 120 28.44 -4.95 -15.11
C MET A 120 29.44 -5.55 -14.10
N LYS A 121 28.95 -6.13 -13.00
CA LYS A 121 29.81 -6.77 -11.99
C LYS A 121 30.43 -8.06 -12.53
N VAL A 122 29.67 -8.87 -13.26
CA VAL A 122 30.16 -10.10 -13.89
C VAL A 122 31.24 -9.77 -14.92
N GLU A 123 31.01 -8.79 -15.79
CA GLU A 123 32.01 -8.34 -16.76
C GLU A 123 33.29 -7.84 -16.08
N GLY A 124 33.16 -7.14 -14.95
CA GLY A 124 34.31 -6.72 -14.14
C GLY A 124 35.09 -7.90 -13.53
N LEU A 125 34.40 -8.96 -13.13
CA LEU A 125 35.04 -10.19 -12.61
C LEU A 125 35.76 -10.96 -13.72
N GLU A 126 35.16 -11.07 -14.90
CA GLU A 126 35.77 -11.74 -16.07
C GLU A 126 37.08 -11.05 -16.46
N LYS A 127 37.06 -9.71 -16.58
CA LYS A 127 38.28 -8.92 -16.85
C LYS A 127 39.34 -9.09 -15.76
N GLY A 128 38.92 -9.15 -14.50
CA GLY A 128 39.82 -9.41 -13.38
C GLY A 128 40.46 -10.80 -13.45
N GLN A 129 39.69 -11.81 -13.89
CA GLN A 129 40.19 -13.17 -14.07
C GLN A 129 41.21 -13.26 -15.21
N GLU A 130 40.93 -12.64 -16.36
CA GLU A 130 41.87 -12.60 -17.49
C GLU A 130 43.24 -12.04 -17.07
N LEU A 131 43.25 -10.91 -16.35
CA LEU A 131 44.49 -10.30 -15.84
C LEU A 131 45.27 -11.21 -14.88
N LEU A 132 44.56 -11.98 -14.04
CA LEU A 132 45.18 -12.95 -13.14
C LEU A 132 45.78 -14.13 -13.91
N GLU A 133 45.09 -14.62 -14.94
CA GLU A 133 45.58 -15.69 -15.80
C GLU A 133 46.85 -15.26 -16.56
N GLU A 134 46.88 -14.05 -17.11
CA GLU A 134 48.06 -13.47 -17.75
C GLU A 134 49.25 -13.34 -16.77
N SER A 135 48.97 -12.85 -15.56
CA SER A 135 49.98 -12.70 -14.51
C SER A 135 50.56 -14.05 -14.07
N LEU A 136 49.71 -15.08 -13.93
CA LEU A 136 50.13 -16.45 -13.62
C LEU A 136 50.97 -17.05 -14.74
N ALA A 137 50.59 -16.86 -16.00
CA ALA A 137 51.36 -17.31 -17.15
C ALA A 137 52.77 -16.68 -17.18
N TYR A 138 52.86 -15.37 -16.89
CA TYR A 138 54.13 -14.66 -16.78
C TYR A 138 55.02 -15.20 -15.66
N ILE A 139 54.48 -15.40 -14.45
CA ILE A 139 55.21 -15.98 -13.32
C ILE A 139 55.71 -17.39 -13.64
N ASN A 140 54.84 -18.23 -14.22
CA ASN A 140 55.21 -19.61 -14.59
C ASN A 140 56.36 -19.64 -15.60
N LYS A 141 56.39 -18.70 -16.55
CA LYS A 141 57.50 -18.57 -17.50
C LYS A 141 58.82 -18.27 -16.79
N TYR A 142 58.83 -17.34 -15.84
CA TYR A 142 60.03 -17.00 -15.05
C TYR A 142 60.49 -18.10 -14.10
N MET A 143 59.56 -18.89 -13.56
CA MET A 143 59.86 -19.98 -12.62
C MET A 143 60.32 -21.27 -13.32
N SER A 144 60.09 -21.38 -14.63
CA SER A 144 60.46 -22.55 -15.44
C SER A 144 61.79 -22.39 -16.19
N GLU A 145 62.40 -21.21 -16.11
CA GLU A 145 63.80 -20.92 -16.52
C GLU A 145 64.74 -21.03 -15.31
#